data_AF-A0A9D8C6A9-F1
#
_entry.id   AF-A0A9D8C6A9-F1
#
_cell.length_a   1.000
_cell.length_b   1.000
_cell.length_c   1.000
_cell.angle_alpha   90.00
_cell.angle_beta   90.00
_cell.angle_gamma   90.00
#
_symmetry.space_group_name_H-M   'P 1'
#
loop_
_entity.id
_entity.type
_entity.pdbx_description
1 polymer ?
#
loop_
_entity_poly.entity_id
_entity_poly.type
_entity_poly.pdbx_seq_one_letter_code
_entity_poly.pdbx_strand_id
1 'polypeptide(L)'
;MPRAFVEDMKWPSRWNDCIARISALGRANWVGLARRYADSQPAGRKYPRRTFEPKVGAASPLNVVNPPVGKMLFECVPRLLDAELSILPCRPRPNSSRVVVEAYGRPVAAEAIGRVAYKGPRASIRRRREILAALHVGLPSYGIAVAMPGRDLARDIVSDRDGDRLDAVLACLQAAWAHRNPDFAAGRDPLEGWIADPALLKD
;
A
#
# COMPACT_ATOMS: atom_id res chain seq x y z
N MET A 1 0.84 -11.28 1.30
CA MET A 1 -0.28 -11.98 1.98
C MET A 1 0.01 -12.08 3.47
N PRO A 2 -0.97 -11.95 4.37
CA PRO A 2 -0.73 -12.08 5.81
C PRO A 2 -0.28 -13.50 6.11
N ARG A 3 0.86 -13.65 6.83
CA ARG A 3 1.44 -14.96 7.14
C ARG A 3 0.48 -15.89 7.87
N ALA A 4 -0.23 -15.38 8.87
CA ALA A 4 -1.22 -16.13 9.64
C ALA A 4 -2.30 -16.79 8.75
N PHE A 5 -2.78 -16.07 7.73
CA PHE A 5 -3.76 -16.63 6.79
C PHE A 5 -3.17 -17.77 5.95
N VAL A 6 -1.93 -17.60 5.48
CA VAL A 6 -1.26 -18.61 4.66
C VAL A 6 -1.00 -19.88 5.47
N GLU A 7 -0.63 -19.74 6.73
CA GLU A 7 -0.42 -20.84 7.68
C GLU A 7 -1.74 -21.57 8.01
N ASP A 8 -2.80 -20.83 8.37
CA ASP A 8 -4.12 -21.41 8.67
C ASP A 8 -4.68 -22.19 7.47
N MET A 9 -4.52 -21.63 6.26
CA MET A 9 -4.99 -22.25 5.04
C MET A 9 -4.09 -23.39 4.55
N LYS A 10 -2.94 -23.62 5.20
CA LYS A 10 -1.89 -24.57 4.80
C LYS A 10 -1.45 -24.35 3.34
N TRP A 11 -1.31 -23.09 2.95
CA TRP A 11 -0.86 -22.70 1.61
C TRP A 11 0.67 -22.65 1.53
N PRO A 12 1.24 -22.75 0.32
CA PRO A 12 2.66 -22.52 0.12
C PRO A 12 3.08 -21.14 0.63
N SER A 13 4.22 -21.04 1.32
CA SER A 13 4.72 -19.78 1.91
C SER A 13 5.54 -18.90 0.96
N ARG A 14 5.71 -19.31 -0.30
CA ARG A 14 6.34 -18.48 -1.33
C ARG A 14 5.30 -17.58 -1.99
N TRP A 15 5.65 -16.31 -2.19
CA TRP A 15 4.72 -15.33 -2.77
C TRP A 15 4.16 -15.76 -4.12
N ASN A 16 5.01 -16.22 -5.05
CA ASN A 16 4.56 -16.67 -6.38
C ASN A 16 3.49 -17.77 -6.29
N ASP A 17 3.70 -18.76 -5.43
CA ASP A 17 2.80 -19.91 -5.28
C ASP A 17 1.47 -19.49 -4.62
N CYS A 18 1.55 -18.60 -3.63
CA CYS A 18 0.37 -17.95 -3.04
C CYS A 18 -0.45 -17.19 -4.09
N ILE A 19 0.20 -16.36 -4.91
CA ILE A 19 -0.49 -15.55 -5.92
C ILE A 19 -1.04 -16.41 -7.06
N ALA A 20 -0.31 -17.45 -7.50
CA ALA A 20 -0.80 -18.41 -8.48
C ALA A 20 -2.07 -19.10 -7.99
N ARG A 21 -2.12 -19.47 -6.71
CA ARG A 21 -3.32 -20.05 -6.09
C ARG A 21 -4.49 -19.05 -6.03
N ILE A 22 -4.24 -17.79 -5.66
CA ILE A 22 -5.26 -16.73 -5.69
C ILE A 22 -5.80 -16.54 -7.12
N SER A 23 -4.91 -16.49 -8.11
CA SER A 23 -5.28 -16.36 -9.52
C SER A 23 -6.18 -17.51 -9.98
N ALA A 24 -5.79 -18.76 -9.67
CA ALA A 24 -6.54 -19.96 -10.03
C ALA A 24 -7.95 -20.04 -9.40
N LEU A 25 -8.18 -19.41 -8.24
CA LEU A 25 -9.52 -19.32 -7.66
C LEU A 25 -10.47 -18.48 -8.52
N GLY A 26 -9.95 -17.43 -9.17
CA GLY A 26 -10.77 -16.39 -9.77
C GLY A 26 -11.41 -15.46 -8.72
N ARG A 27 -11.88 -14.29 -9.19
CA ARG A 27 -12.29 -13.17 -8.32
C ARG A 27 -13.39 -13.54 -7.33
N ALA A 28 -14.44 -14.22 -7.81
CA ALA A 28 -15.60 -14.56 -7.00
C ALA A 28 -15.23 -15.53 -5.86
N ASN A 29 -14.47 -16.58 -6.19
CA ASN A 29 -14.06 -17.57 -5.18
C ASN A 29 -13.04 -17.00 -4.20
N TRP A 30 -12.14 -16.11 -4.65
CA TRP A 30 -11.25 -15.39 -3.74
C TRP A 30 -12.03 -14.55 -2.72
N VAL A 31 -13.00 -13.76 -3.16
CA VAL A 31 -13.83 -12.94 -2.26
C VAL A 31 -14.66 -13.83 -1.32
N GLY A 32 -15.22 -14.93 -1.83
CA GLY A 32 -15.94 -15.90 -1.02
C GLY A 32 -15.06 -16.57 0.03
N LEU A 33 -13.83 -16.94 -0.33
CA LEU A 33 -12.84 -17.50 0.58
C LEU A 33 -12.47 -16.51 1.69
N ALA A 34 -12.16 -15.27 1.34
CA ALA A 34 -11.80 -14.24 2.31
C ALA A 34 -12.94 -13.97 3.31
N ARG A 35 -14.21 -13.99 2.86
CA ARG A 35 -15.38 -13.90 3.74
C ARG A 35 -15.48 -15.09 4.69
N ARG A 36 -15.46 -16.31 4.15
CA ARG A 36 -15.55 -17.54 4.98
C ARG A 36 -14.43 -17.62 6.00
N TYR A 37 -13.21 -17.25 5.61
CA TYR A 37 -12.09 -17.17 6.54
C TYR A 37 -12.35 -16.14 7.63
N ALA A 38 -12.80 -14.93 7.28
CA ALA A 38 -13.11 -13.89 8.28
C ALA A 38 -14.25 -14.30 9.23
N ASP A 39 -15.25 -15.03 8.73
CA ASP A 39 -16.37 -15.54 9.51
C ASP A 39 -15.97 -16.68 10.46
N SER A 40 -14.92 -17.43 10.13
CA SER A 40 -14.39 -18.49 11.00
C SER A 40 -13.44 -17.99 12.09
N GLN A 41 -13.02 -16.71 12.05
CA GLN A 41 -12.10 -16.16 13.03
C GLN A 41 -12.80 -15.68 14.31
N PRO A 42 -12.12 -15.74 15.47
CA PRO A 42 -12.59 -15.09 16.69
C PRO A 42 -12.87 -13.59 16.51
N ALA A 43 -13.74 -13.04 17.36
CA ALA A 43 -13.99 -11.60 17.41
C ALA A 43 -12.67 -10.82 17.57
N GLY A 44 -12.50 -9.74 16.80
CA GLY A 44 -11.27 -8.95 16.76
C GLY A 44 -10.14 -9.52 15.89
N ARG A 45 -10.26 -10.75 15.39
CA ARG A 45 -9.24 -11.41 14.53
C ARG A 45 -9.71 -11.67 13.09
N LYS A 46 -10.89 -11.17 12.72
CA LYS A 46 -11.53 -11.36 11.39
C LYS A 46 -10.61 -11.12 10.20
N TYR A 47 -9.70 -10.14 10.29
CA TYR A 47 -8.80 -9.80 9.21
C TYR A 47 -7.37 -9.74 9.71
N PRO A 48 -6.60 -10.85 9.64
CA PRO A 48 -5.20 -10.82 10.03
C PRO A 48 -4.45 -9.84 9.15
N ARG A 49 -3.61 -9.03 9.79
CA ARG A 49 -2.80 -8.00 9.14
C ARG A 49 -1.38 -8.50 8.95
N ARG A 50 -0.72 -7.99 7.93
CA ARG A 50 0.74 -8.13 7.77
C ARG A 50 1.44 -7.40 8.91
N THR A 51 2.64 -7.86 9.26
CA THR A 51 3.42 -7.38 10.41
C THR A 51 3.56 -5.85 10.49
N PHE A 52 3.70 -5.17 9.36
CA PHE A 52 3.88 -3.71 9.30
C PHE A 52 2.59 -2.89 9.22
N GLU A 53 1.46 -3.47 8.80
CA GLU A 53 0.21 -2.73 8.58
C GLU A 53 -0.31 -2.02 9.83
N PRO A 54 -0.23 -2.58 11.05
CA PRO A 54 -0.60 -1.87 12.27
C PRO A 54 0.19 -0.57 12.48
N LYS A 55 1.48 -0.53 12.11
CA LYS A 55 2.36 0.63 12.31
C LYS A 55 1.90 1.85 11.47
N VAL A 56 1.30 1.60 10.31
CA VAL A 56 0.83 2.63 9.36
C VAL A 56 -0.70 2.76 9.30
N GLY A 57 -1.43 1.94 10.07
CA GLY A 57 -2.89 1.94 10.05
C GLY A 57 -3.49 1.46 8.73
N ALA A 58 -2.79 0.57 8.02
CA ALA A 58 -3.27 -0.05 6.80
C ALA A 58 -4.27 -1.18 7.11
N ALA A 59 -5.18 -1.42 6.17
CA ALA A 59 -6.16 -2.49 6.26
C ALA A 59 -5.59 -3.79 5.69
N SER A 60 -6.00 -4.91 6.26
CA SER A 60 -5.60 -6.24 5.81
C SER A 60 -5.97 -6.47 4.34
N PRO A 61 -5.11 -7.17 3.57
CA PRO A 61 -5.43 -7.62 2.21
C PRO A 61 -6.52 -8.70 2.15
N LEU A 62 -7.10 -9.12 3.27
CA LEU A 62 -8.27 -9.99 3.32
C LEU A 62 -9.58 -9.21 3.55
N ASN A 63 -9.52 -7.91 3.84
CA ASN A 63 -10.73 -7.11 3.99
C ASN A 63 -11.39 -6.90 2.62
N VAL A 64 -12.59 -7.45 2.42
CA VAL A 64 -13.37 -7.33 1.18
C VAL A 64 -14.61 -6.44 1.33
N VAL A 65 -14.80 -5.80 2.50
CA VAL A 65 -15.96 -4.99 2.83
C VAL A 65 -15.67 -3.51 2.56
N ASN A 66 -14.97 -2.84 3.49
CA ASN A 66 -14.60 -1.43 3.35
C ASN A 66 -13.38 -1.10 4.25
N PRO A 67 -12.26 -0.60 3.70
CA PRO A 67 -11.94 -0.58 2.27
C PRO A 67 -11.76 -2.01 1.73
N PRO A 68 -12.17 -2.30 0.48
CA PRO A 68 -12.15 -3.66 -0.06
C PRO A 68 -10.76 -4.07 -0.59
N VAL A 69 -9.72 -3.97 0.25
CA VAL A 69 -8.32 -4.24 -0.11
C VAL A 69 -8.13 -5.63 -0.71
N GLY A 70 -8.84 -6.65 -0.24
CA GLY A 70 -8.77 -7.98 -0.84
C GLY A 70 -9.28 -8.03 -2.28
N LYS A 71 -10.28 -7.21 -2.63
CA LYS A 71 -10.73 -7.09 -4.03
C LYS A 71 -9.67 -6.38 -4.88
N MET A 72 -9.09 -5.30 -4.36
CA MET A 72 -8.04 -4.54 -5.05
C MET A 72 -6.78 -5.38 -5.26
N LEU A 73 -6.43 -6.19 -4.26
CA LEU A 73 -5.33 -7.12 -4.33
C LEU A 73 -5.54 -8.11 -5.47
N PHE A 74 -6.71 -8.73 -5.57
CA PHE A 74 -7.01 -9.67 -6.67
C PHE A 74 -6.86 -9.01 -8.04
N GLU A 75 -7.23 -7.74 -8.19
CA GLU A 75 -7.02 -7.04 -9.46
C GLU A 75 -5.53 -6.74 -9.72
N CYS A 76 -4.70 -6.61 -8.69
CA CYS A 76 -3.30 -6.24 -8.85
C CYS A 76 -2.38 -7.47 -9.04
N VAL A 77 -2.42 -8.42 -8.12
CA VAL A 77 -1.35 -9.41 -7.96
C VAL A 77 -1.23 -10.44 -9.08
N PRO A 78 -2.32 -10.95 -9.72
CA PRO A 78 -2.18 -11.85 -10.87
C PRO A 78 -1.48 -11.16 -12.04
N ARG A 79 -1.83 -9.90 -12.33
CA ARG A 79 -1.21 -9.09 -13.40
C ARG A 79 0.27 -8.83 -13.11
N LEU A 80 0.65 -8.63 -11.85
CA LEU A 80 2.04 -8.50 -11.43
C LEU A 80 2.82 -9.81 -11.52
N LEU A 81 2.18 -10.97 -11.28
CA LEU A 81 2.80 -12.28 -11.39
C LEU A 81 3.15 -12.60 -12.85
N ASP A 82 2.26 -12.25 -13.78
CA ASP A 82 2.43 -12.48 -15.22
C ASP A 82 3.44 -11.50 -15.86
N ALA A 83 3.71 -10.38 -15.19
CA ALA A 83 4.65 -9.37 -15.67
C ALA A 83 6.11 -9.68 -15.29
N GLU A 84 7.05 -9.28 -16.17
CA GLU A 84 8.49 -9.36 -15.92
C GLU A 84 8.98 -8.18 -15.05
N LEU A 85 8.52 -8.16 -13.80
CA LEU A 85 8.81 -7.11 -12.82
C LEU A 85 9.62 -7.66 -11.63
N SER A 86 10.46 -6.81 -11.04
CA SER A 86 11.06 -7.02 -9.73
C SER A 86 10.14 -6.40 -8.68
N ILE A 87 9.57 -7.22 -7.80
CA ILE A 87 8.58 -6.78 -6.80
C ILE A 87 9.24 -6.87 -5.43
N LEU A 88 9.48 -5.75 -4.76
CA LEU A 88 10.20 -5.75 -3.48
C LEU A 88 9.24 -5.85 -2.29
N PRO A 89 9.53 -6.68 -1.25
CA PRO A 89 10.55 -7.74 -1.17
C PRO A 89 10.09 -9.10 -1.74
N CYS A 90 8.89 -9.18 -2.31
CA CYS A 90 8.22 -10.46 -2.58
C CYS A 90 8.87 -11.35 -3.65
N ARG A 91 9.33 -10.74 -4.73
CA ARG A 91 9.90 -11.37 -5.93
C ARG A 91 10.99 -10.47 -6.49
N PRO A 92 12.10 -10.26 -5.76
CA PRO A 92 13.22 -9.47 -6.25
C PRO A 92 13.85 -10.18 -7.45
N ARG A 93 14.12 -9.42 -8.51
CA ARG A 93 14.90 -9.87 -9.66
C ARG A 93 16.18 -9.06 -9.73
N PRO A 94 17.36 -9.68 -9.56
CA PRO A 94 18.64 -8.98 -9.72
C PRO A 94 18.71 -8.27 -11.08
N ASN A 95 19.29 -7.08 -11.10
CA ASN A 95 19.55 -6.27 -12.30
C ASN A 95 18.31 -5.85 -13.13
N SER A 96 17.09 -6.01 -12.59
CA SER A 96 15.89 -5.51 -13.25
C SER A 96 15.81 -3.99 -13.16
N SER A 97 15.65 -3.32 -14.30
CA SER A 97 15.32 -1.88 -14.35
C SER A 97 13.83 -1.60 -14.10
N ARG A 98 12.99 -2.65 -14.03
CA ARG A 98 11.55 -2.56 -13.79
C ARG A 98 11.25 -3.02 -12.36
N VAL A 99 11.20 -2.05 -11.44
CA VAL A 99 10.98 -2.28 -10.01
C VAL A 99 9.60 -1.78 -9.61
N VAL A 100 8.87 -2.60 -8.84
CA VAL A 100 7.57 -2.26 -8.25
C VAL A 100 7.70 -2.27 -6.73
N VAL A 101 7.15 -1.23 -6.11
CA VAL A 101 7.02 -1.09 -4.66
C VAL A 101 5.57 -0.82 -4.29
N GLU A 102 5.19 -1.19 -3.08
CA GLU A 102 3.86 -0.89 -2.54
C GLU A 102 3.85 0.53 -1.94
N ALA A 103 2.90 1.36 -2.37
CA ALA A 103 2.70 2.71 -1.86
C ALA A 103 1.40 2.81 -1.06
N TYR A 104 1.41 3.61 0.01
CA TYR A 104 0.26 3.92 0.82
C TYR A 104 0.41 5.33 1.38
N GLY A 105 -0.32 6.31 0.84
CA GLY A 105 -0.10 7.73 1.14
C GLY A 105 -0.44 8.19 2.57
N ARG A 106 -1.09 7.36 3.38
CA ARG A 106 -1.54 7.78 4.73
C ARG A 106 -0.41 8.22 5.66
N PRO A 107 0.75 7.55 5.77
CA PRO A 107 1.83 8.01 6.65
C PRO A 107 2.47 9.30 6.13
N VAL A 108 2.59 9.46 4.80
CA VAL A 108 3.02 10.72 4.16
C VAL A 108 2.11 11.88 4.60
N ALA A 109 0.80 11.71 4.44
CA ALA A 109 -0.17 12.72 4.85
C ALA A 109 -0.14 12.96 6.37
N ALA A 110 0.09 11.92 7.16
CA ALA A 110 0.18 12.04 8.61
C ALA A 110 1.41 12.83 9.07
N GLU A 111 2.52 12.77 8.34
CA GLU A 111 3.69 13.62 8.60
C GLU A 111 3.40 15.09 8.27
N ALA A 112 2.64 15.35 7.20
CA ALA A 112 2.31 16.71 6.77
C ALA A 112 1.29 17.41 7.67
N ILE A 113 0.22 16.71 8.09
CA ILE A 113 -0.94 17.34 8.76
C ILE A 113 -1.41 16.59 10.03
N GLY A 114 -0.65 15.61 10.50
CA GLY A 114 -1.05 14.73 11.60
C GLY A 114 -2.09 13.68 11.19
N ARG A 115 -2.53 12.87 12.17
CA ARG A 115 -3.46 11.74 11.94
C ARG A 115 -4.92 12.19 11.78
N VAL A 116 -5.18 13.04 10.80
CA VAL A 116 -6.51 13.57 10.45
C VAL A 116 -6.92 13.19 9.03
N ALA A 117 -8.21 13.24 8.72
CA ALA A 117 -8.72 12.88 7.39
C ALA A 117 -8.36 13.96 6.34
N TYR A 118 -7.67 13.56 5.26
CA TYR A 118 -7.38 14.39 4.08
C TYR A 118 -8.23 14.06 2.84
N LYS A 119 -8.91 12.91 2.86
CA LYS A 119 -9.86 12.49 1.82
C LYS A 119 -11.22 12.03 2.38
N GLY A 120 -12.25 12.10 1.55
CA GLY A 120 -13.62 11.73 1.88
C GLY A 120 -14.39 12.82 2.64
N PRO A 121 -15.58 12.50 3.18
CA PRO A 121 -16.54 13.50 3.68
C PRO A 121 -16.06 14.30 4.90
N ARG A 122 -15.08 13.78 5.65
CA ARG A 122 -14.52 14.43 6.85
C ARG A 122 -13.28 15.30 6.56
N ALA A 123 -12.87 15.40 5.31
CA ALA A 123 -11.68 16.12 4.90
C ALA A 123 -11.99 17.47 4.28
N SER A 124 -11.16 18.47 4.59
CA SER A 124 -11.29 19.82 4.05
C SER A 124 -10.29 20.08 2.92
N ILE A 125 -10.66 21.01 2.02
CA ILE A 125 -9.76 21.58 0.99
C ILE A 125 -8.49 22.14 1.64
N ARG A 126 -8.62 22.78 2.81
CA ARG A 126 -7.50 23.34 3.58
C ARG A 126 -6.41 22.28 3.86
N ARG A 127 -6.80 21.08 4.31
CA ARG A 127 -5.84 20.01 4.60
C ARG A 127 -5.09 19.53 3.36
N ARG A 128 -5.76 19.43 2.21
CA ARG A 128 -5.10 19.07 0.95
C ARG A 128 -4.11 20.14 0.50
N ARG A 129 -4.42 21.43 0.71
CA ARG A 129 -3.46 22.53 0.49
C ARG A 129 -2.26 22.46 1.42
N GLU A 130 -2.48 22.19 2.70
CA GLU A 130 -1.41 22.02 3.69
C GLU A 130 -0.49 20.86 3.32
N ILE A 131 -1.03 19.73 2.87
CA ILE A 131 -0.23 18.61 2.35
C ILE A 131 0.61 19.06 1.15
N LEU A 132 0.01 19.70 0.13
CA LEU A 132 0.79 20.17 -1.03
C LEU A 132 1.88 21.17 -0.66
N ALA A 133 1.61 22.08 0.28
CA ALA A 133 2.61 23.02 0.77
C ALA A 133 3.76 22.31 1.48
N ALA A 134 3.46 21.32 2.34
CA ALA A 134 4.48 20.51 3.01
C ALA A 134 5.30 19.68 2.02
N LEU A 135 4.67 19.10 1.00
CA LEU A 135 5.38 18.39 -0.08
C LEU A 135 6.29 19.33 -0.88
N HIS A 136 5.87 20.56 -1.12
CA HIS A 136 6.67 21.56 -1.84
C HIS A 136 7.94 21.95 -1.07
N VAL A 137 7.84 22.13 0.25
CA VAL A 137 9.00 22.38 1.12
C VAL A 137 9.86 21.12 1.27
N GLY A 138 9.23 19.95 1.28
CA GLY A 138 9.84 18.66 1.53
C GLY A 138 9.59 18.18 2.96
N LEU A 139 9.19 16.90 3.08
CA LEU A 139 8.98 16.27 4.38
C LEU A 139 10.31 15.76 4.94
N PRO A 140 10.66 16.04 6.22
CA PRO A 140 11.95 15.67 6.80
C PRO A 140 12.29 14.18 6.68
N SER A 141 11.33 13.27 6.90
CA SER A 141 11.60 11.83 6.83
C SER A 141 11.87 11.33 5.42
N TYR A 142 11.43 12.08 4.40
CA TYR A 142 11.57 11.71 2.99
C TYR A 142 12.77 12.37 2.31
N GLY A 143 13.15 13.58 2.74
CA GLY A 143 14.26 14.34 2.14
C GLY A 143 14.05 14.66 0.65
N ILE A 144 12.79 14.74 0.22
CA ILE A 144 12.39 15.00 -1.18
C ILE A 144 11.35 16.12 -1.16
N ALA A 145 11.63 17.19 -1.91
CA ALA A 145 10.68 18.24 -2.23
C ALA A 145 9.98 17.91 -3.56
N VAL A 146 8.69 18.21 -3.63
CA VAL A 146 7.84 17.94 -4.79
C VAL A 146 7.53 19.24 -5.51
N ALA A 147 7.99 19.35 -6.75
CA ALA A 147 7.64 20.45 -7.64
C ALA A 147 6.38 20.10 -8.43
N MET A 148 5.35 20.96 -8.36
CA MET A 148 4.13 20.80 -9.15
C MET A 148 4.20 21.66 -10.42
N PRO A 149 4.04 21.08 -11.62
CA PRO A 149 4.00 21.84 -12.86
C PRO A 149 2.68 22.61 -12.96
N GLY A 150 2.73 23.92 -12.70
CA GLY A 150 1.61 24.83 -12.92
C GLY A 150 0.55 24.86 -11.82
N ARG A 151 -0.27 25.93 -11.85
CA ARG A 151 -1.31 26.19 -10.83
C ARG A 151 -2.56 25.33 -11.02
N ASP A 152 -2.83 24.86 -12.22
CA ASP A 152 -4.07 24.12 -12.52
C ASP A 152 -4.03 22.70 -11.93
N LEU A 153 -2.90 21.99 -12.03
CA LEU A 153 -2.75 20.68 -11.40
C LEU A 153 -2.93 20.76 -9.87
N ALA A 154 -2.34 21.77 -9.22
CA ALA A 154 -2.51 21.98 -7.79
C ALA A 154 -3.97 22.25 -7.41
N ARG A 155 -4.70 23.01 -8.25
CA ARG A 155 -6.14 23.26 -8.07
C ARG A 155 -6.94 21.96 -8.18
N ASP A 156 -6.65 21.13 -9.17
CA ASP A 156 -7.35 19.87 -9.40
C ASP A 156 -7.12 18.88 -8.25
N ILE A 157 -5.88 18.76 -7.77
CA ILE A 157 -5.54 17.92 -6.61
C ILE A 157 -6.30 18.37 -5.36
N VAL A 158 -6.37 19.69 -5.11
CA VAL A 158 -7.03 20.23 -3.92
C VAL A 158 -8.55 20.10 -4.00
N SER A 159 -9.13 20.25 -5.19
CA SER A 159 -10.57 20.13 -5.44
C SER A 159 -11.06 18.68 -5.42
N ASP A 160 -10.18 17.71 -5.64
CA ASP A 160 -10.49 16.29 -5.53
C ASP A 160 -10.82 15.89 -4.08
N ARG A 161 -12.11 15.72 -3.81
CA ARG A 161 -12.62 15.34 -2.48
C ARG A 161 -12.28 13.90 -2.12
N ASP A 162 -12.27 13.02 -3.11
CA ASP A 162 -12.01 11.59 -2.91
C ASP A 162 -10.51 11.35 -2.74
N GLY A 163 -9.69 12.32 -3.17
CA GLY A 163 -8.27 12.44 -2.84
C GLY A 163 -7.39 11.54 -3.68
N ASP A 164 -7.90 10.96 -4.76
CA ASP A 164 -7.18 10.04 -5.63
C ASP A 164 -6.00 10.72 -6.32
N ARG A 165 -6.19 11.97 -6.78
CA ARG A 165 -5.09 12.79 -7.35
C ARG A 165 -4.00 13.07 -6.33
N LEU A 166 -4.39 13.37 -5.08
CA LEU A 166 -3.41 13.58 -4.03
C LEU A 166 -2.68 12.27 -3.70
N ASP A 167 -3.39 11.16 -3.57
CA ASP A 167 -2.81 9.83 -3.33
C ASP A 167 -1.80 9.44 -4.42
N ALA A 168 -2.05 9.80 -5.68
CA ALA A 168 -1.08 9.60 -6.77
C ALA A 168 0.23 10.37 -6.52
N VAL A 169 0.16 11.63 -6.08
CA VAL A 169 1.35 12.42 -5.73
C VAL A 169 2.08 11.81 -4.53
N LEU A 170 1.35 11.36 -3.50
CA LEU A 170 1.95 10.70 -2.33
C LEU A 170 2.63 9.37 -2.73
N ALA A 171 2.04 8.62 -3.65
CA ALA A 171 2.64 7.40 -4.19
C ALA A 171 3.92 7.70 -5.00
N CYS A 172 3.94 8.79 -5.79
CA CYS A 172 5.15 9.23 -6.49
C CYS A 172 6.27 9.60 -5.51
N LEU A 173 5.96 10.28 -4.40
CA LEU A 173 6.95 10.57 -3.35
C LEU A 173 7.53 9.29 -2.76
N GLN A 174 6.69 8.31 -2.40
CA GLN A 174 7.13 7.03 -1.84
C GLN A 174 7.97 6.22 -2.85
N ALA A 175 7.61 6.25 -4.14
CA ALA A 175 8.41 5.63 -5.19
C ALA A 175 9.79 6.31 -5.34
N ALA A 176 9.84 7.64 -5.33
CA ALA A 176 11.10 8.39 -5.38
C ALA A 176 11.97 8.15 -4.14
N TRP A 177 11.36 8.03 -2.96
CA TRP A 177 12.05 7.68 -1.73
C TRP A 177 12.61 6.26 -1.77
N ALA A 178 11.84 5.27 -2.20
CA ALA A 178 12.32 3.89 -2.37
C ALA A 178 13.48 3.80 -3.37
N HIS A 179 13.43 4.60 -4.45
CA HIS A 179 14.52 4.66 -5.41
C HIS A 179 15.85 5.15 -4.79
N ARG A 180 15.78 6.10 -3.83
CA ARG A 180 16.97 6.57 -3.07
C ARG A 180 17.38 5.63 -1.94
N ASN A 181 16.53 4.67 -1.58
CA ASN A 181 16.74 3.75 -0.46
C ASN A 181 16.51 2.30 -0.92
N PRO A 182 17.36 1.76 -1.82
CA PRO A 182 17.13 0.46 -2.45
C PRO A 182 16.99 -0.71 -1.46
N ASP A 183 17.59 -0.59 -0.28
CA ASP A 183 17.57 -1.62 0.77
C ASP A 183 16.41 -1.47 1.77
N PHE A 184 15.45 -0.57 1.55
CA PHE A 184 14.35 -0.31 2.51
C PHE A 184 13.55 -1.56 2.91
N ALA A 185 13.50 -2.55 2.02
CA ALA A 185 12.80 -3.82 2.22
C ALA A 185 13.74 -5.01 2.50
N ALA A 186 15.04 -4.77 2.71
CA ALA A 186 15.98 -5.84 3.04
C ALA A 186 15.60 -6.52 4.36
N GLY A 187 15.68 -7.86 4.40
CA GLY A 187 15.31 -8.67 5.57
C GLY A 187 13.82 -8.70 5.91
N ARG A 188 12.95 -8.04 5.12
CA ARG A 188 11.50 -8.08 5.31
C ARG A 188 10.92 -9.36 4.73
N ASP A 189 9.76 -9.75 5.26
CA ASP A 189 9.11 -11.00 4.90
C ASP A 189 8.70 -11.01 3.40
N PRO A 190 9.28 -11.90 2.56
CA PRO A 190 8.98 -11.96 1.14
C PRO A 190 7.55 -12.47 0.86
N LEU A 191 6.84 -13.02 1.83
CA LEU A 191 5.44 -13.40 1.67
C LEU A 191 4.49 -12.20 1.81
N GLU A 192 4.80 -11.29 2.74
CA GLU A 192 3.87 -10.24 3.15
C GLU A 192 3.92 -9.02 2.21
N GLY A 193 5.08 -8.69 1.66
CA GLY A 193 5.31 -7.40 0.99
C GLY A 193 5.79 -6.34 1.98
N TRP A 194 6.00 -5.11 1.51
CA TRP A 194 6.39 -3.99 2.37
C TRP A 194 6.03 -2.66 1.73
N ILE A 195 5.45 -1.73 2.49
CA ILE A 195 5.17 -0.38 2.00
C ILE A 195 6.49 0.42 1.96
N ALA A 196 6.71 1.15 0.86
CA ALA A 196 7.83 2.06 0.67
C ALA A 196 7.68 3.34 1.51
N ASP A 197 7.89 3.23 2.82
CA ASP A 197 7.73 4.35 3.75
C ASP A 197 8.79 4.36 4.87
N PRO A 198 9.42 5.52 5.16
CA PRO A 198 10.41 5.65 6.24
C PRO A 198 9.82 5.38 7.63
N ALA A 199 8.51 5.53 7.83
CA ALA A 199 7.85 5.21 9.09
C ALA A 199 7.95 3.71 9.45
N LEU A 200 8.25 2.84 8.48
CA LEU A 200 8.42 1.40 8.68
C LEU A 200 9.88 0.99 8.93
N LEU A 201 10.83 1.91 8.84
CA LEU A 201 12.24 1.66 9.18
C LEU A 201 12.53 1.87 10.67
N LYS A 202 11.66 2.59 11.38
CA LYS A 202 11.77 2.84 12.82
C LYS A 202 11.20 1.64 13.57
N ASP A 203 11.95 1.13 14.54
CA ASP A 203 11.53 -0.01 15.37
C ASP A 203 10.31 0.34 16.24
#